data_AF-A0A950DPH7-F1
#
_entry.id   AF-A0A950DPH7-F1
#
_cell.length_a   1.000
_cell.length_b   1.000
_cell.length_c   1.000
_cell.angle_alpha   90.00
_cell.angle_beta   90.00
_cell.angle_gamma   90.00
#
_symmetry.space_group_name_H-M   'P 1'
#
loop_
_entity.id
_entity.type
_entity.pdbx_description
1 polymer ?
#
loop_
_entity_poly.entity_id
_entity_poly.type
_entity_poly.pdbx_seq_one_letter_code
_entity_poly.pdbx_strand_id
1 'polypeptide(L)'
;MRALEEIAKFIGGEMRGDGSVSVARVVHPAVAQGASDLAFVLSSEEASVLSSGRILNAVVPAGIENLPIPNQIVVSRPRLVLAKLTELFERPVHVAAGIHPWAAIDPTASVGEGTSIGP
;
A
#
# COMPACT_ATOMS: atom_id res chain seq x y z
N MET A 1 9.43 4.80 -6.18
CA MET A 1 10.01 3.66 -5.45
C MET A 1 10.54 4.17 -4.13
N ARG A 2 10.51 3.34 -3.07
CA ARG A 2 10.94 3.70 -1.71
C ARG A 2 11.75 2.57 -1.12
N ALA A 3 12.69 2.86 -0.23
CA ALA A 3 13.44 1.82 0.46
C ALA A 3 12.55 1.10 1.48
N LEU A 4 12.75 -0.21 1.66
CA LEU A 4 11.97 -1.01 2.60
C LEU A 4 12.08 -0.47 4.04
N GLU A 5 13.25 0.03 4.43
CA GLU A 5 13.46 0.66 5.74
C GLU A 5 12.61 1.93 5.95
N GLU A 6 12.37 2.72 4.91
CA GLU A 6 11.55 3.94 4.99
C GLU A 6 10.08 3.56 5.21
N ILE A 7 9.63 2.52 4.50
CA ILE A 7 8.28 1.98 4.64
C ILE A 7 8.09 1.45 6.07
N ALA A 8 9.06 0.71 6.60
CA ALA A 8 9.02 0.20 7.97
C ALA A 8 8.90 1.33 9.01
N LYS A 9 9.72 2.38 8.88
CA LYS A 9 9.67 3.57 9.73
C LYS A 9 8.32 4.28 9.65
N PHE A 10 7.77 4.45 8.46
CA PHE A 10 6.48 5.12 8.25
C PHE A 10 5.31 4.35 8.88
N ILE A 11 5.27 3.03 8.69
CA ILE A 11 4.19 2.22 9.23
C ILE A 11 4.36 1.87 10.71
N GLY A 12 5.56 2.04 11.26
CA GLY A 12 5.92 1.69 12.64
C GLY A 12 6.12 0.19 12.84
N GLY A 13 6.65 -0.49 11.82
CA GLY A 13 6.93 -1.92 11.85
C GLY A 13 8.40 -2.24 12.16
N GLU A 14 8.65 -3.44 12.67
CA GLU A 14 9.99 -3.96 12.93
C GLU A 14 10.56 -4.56 11.64
N MET A 15 11.72 -4.09 11.20
CA MET A 15 12.35 -4.57 9.97
C MET A 15 13.29 -5.75 10.23
N ARG A 16 13.25 -6.74 9.34
CA ARG A 16 14.14 -7.91 9.32
C ARG A 16 14.66 -8.11 7.90
N GLY A 17 15.93 -8.43 7.75
CA GLY A 17 16.58 -8.61 6.44
C GLY A 17 17.21 -7.32 5.91
N ASP A 18 17.23 -7.16 4.59
CA ASP A 18 17.82 -6.03 3.89
C ASP A 18 16.81 -4.89 3.68
N GLY A 19 17.00 -3.80 4.44
CA GLY A 19 16.17 -2.60 4.35
C GLY A 19 16.41 -1.72 3.13
N SER A 20 17.52 -1.93 2.40
CA SER A 20 17.90 -1.11 1.24
C SER A 20 17.12 -1.45 -0.03
N VAL A 21 16.37 -2.54 -0.01
CA VAL A 21 15.58 -3.00 -1.16
C VAL A 21 14.56 -1.95 -1.57
N SER A 22 14.55 -1.66 -2.88
CA SER A 22 13.66 -0.69 -3.50
C SER A 22 12.31 -1.33 -3.82
N VAL A 23 11.26 -0.83 -3.17
CA VAL A 23 9.87 -1.28 -3.32
C VAL A 23 9.12 -0.36 -4.28
N ALA A 24 8.40 -0.97 -5.22
CA ALA A 24 7.62 -0.28 -6.25
C ALA A 24 6.13 -0.18 -5.90
N ARG A 25 5.57 -1.22 -5.29
CA ARG A 25 4.14 -1.33 -4.99
C ARG A 25 3.86 -2.32 -3.86
N VAL A 26 2.72 -2.15 -3.22
CA VAL A 26 2.16 -3.11 -2.26
C VAL A 26 1.16 -4.00 -3.00
N VAL A 27 1.20 -5.30 -2.75
CA VAL A 27 0.36 -6.28 -3.44
C VAL A 27 -0.16 -7.35 -2.49
N HIS A 28 -1.27 -7.98 -2.87
CA HIS A 28 -1.70 -9.21 -2.23
C HIS A 28 -0.69 -10.35 -2.55
N PRO A 29 -0.36 -11.25 -1.60
CA PRO A 29 0.61 -12.32 -1.81
C PRO A 29 0.37 -13.16 -3.08
N ALA A 30 -0.89 -13.46 -3.38
CA ALA A 30 -1.27 -14.25 -4.55
C ALA A 30 -0.95 -13.62 -5.92
N VAL A 31 -0.70 -12.30 -5.97
CA VAL A 31 -0.40 -11.57 -7.22
C VAL A 31 1.00 -10.95 -7.24
N ALA A 32 1.85 -11.30 -6.26
CA ALA A 32 3.24 -10.88 -6.26
C ALA A 32 3.99 -11.52 -7.43
N GLN A 33 4.74 -10.71 -8.17
CA GLN A 33 5.39 -11.10 -9.44
C GLN A 33 6.88 -10.78 -9.49
N GLY A 34 7.38 -9.87 -8.66
CA GLY A 34 8.78 -9.42 -8.77
C GLY A 34 9.45 -9.03 -7.46
N ALA A 35 10.76 -8.83 -7.54
CA ALA A 35 11.62 -8.51 -6.40
C ALA A 35 11.35 -7.12 -5.77
N SER A 36 10.66 -6.24 -6.48
CA SER A 36 10.25 -4.91 -5.98
C SER A 36 8.82 -4.89 -5.44
N ASP A 37 8.12 -6.03 -5.42
CA ASP A 37 6.80 -6.14 -4.81
C ASP A 37 6.95 -6.30 -3.29
N LEU A 38 6.08 -5.60 -2.55
CA LEU A 38 5.90 -5.79 -1.13
C LEU A 38 4.58 -6.52 -0.89
N ALA A 39 4.66 -7.82 -0.60
CA ALA A 39 3.48 -8.61 -0.29
C ALA A 39 2.91 -8.19 1.07
N PHE A 40 1.60 -7.99 1.16
CA PHE A 40 0.94 -7.57 2.39
C PHE A 40 0.01 -8.65 2.92
N VAL A 41 0.30 -9.15 4.13
CA VAL A 41 -0.41 -10.28 4.73
C VAL A 41 -1.31 -9.76 5.85
N LEU A 42 -2.62 -10.04 5.77
CA LEU A 42 -3.60 -9.54 6.73
C LEU A 42 -3.80 -10.45 7.93
N SER A 43 -3.60 -11.75 7.75
CA SER A 43 -3.83 -12.77 8.78
C SER A 43 -2.78 -13.88 8.73
N SER A 44 -2.67 -14.64 9.82
CA SER A 44 -1.83 -15.83 9.90
C SER A 44 -2.25 -16.93 8.91
N GLU A 45 -3.53 -17.01 8.56
CA GLU A 45 -4.06 -18.02 7.62
C GLU A 45 -3.54 -17.78 6.18
N GLU A 46 -3.40 -16.50 5.79
CA GLU A 46 -2.85 -16.09 4.50
C GLU A 46 -1.35 -16.33 4.38
N ALA A 47 -0.66 -16.55 5.50
CA ALA A 47 0.78 -16.79 5.50
C ALA A 47 1.17 -18.09 4.78
N SER A 48 0.25 -19.05 4.66
CA SER A 48 0.44 -20.26 3.85
C SER A 48 0.76 -19.95 2.37
N VAL A 49 0.27 -18.83 1.83
CA VAL A 49 0.53 -18.39 0.45
C VAL A 49 2.00 -17.94 0.27
N LEU A 50 2.67 -17.59 1.35
CA LEU A 50 4.07 -17.13 1.37
C LEU A 50 5.07 -18.25 1.15
N SER A 51 4.65 -19.51 1.32
CA SER A 51 5.49 -20.71 1.19
C SER A 51 6.02 -20.97 -0.22
N SER A 52 5.50 -20.25 -1.23
CA SER A 52 5.83 -20.50 -2.64
C SER A 52 7.22 -20.02 -3.06
N GLY A 53 7.98 -19.35 -2.17
CA GLY A 53 9.34 -18.88 -2.44
C GLY A 53 9.44 -17.73 -3.46
N ARG A 54 8.31 -17.22 -3.93
CA ARG A 54 8.24 -16.13 -4.93
C ARG A 54 8.29 -14.73 -4.30
N ILE A 55 8.09 -14.64 -2.99
CA ILE A 55 7.94 -13.37 -2.28
C ILE A 55 9.26 -13.08 -1.56
N LEU A 56 9.90 -11.97 -1.96
CA LEU A 56 11.17 -11.54 -1.36
C LEU A 56 10.98 -10.52 -0.24
N ASN A 57 9.92 -9.71 -0.32
CA ASN A 57 9.62 -8.68 0.68
C ASN A 57 8.16 -8.79 1.12
N ALA A 58 7.92 -8.77 2.43
CA ALA A 58 6.56 -8.78 2.94
C ALA A 58 6.36 -7.93 4.19
N VAL A 59 5.15 -7.42 4.36
CA VAL A 59 4.65 -6.97 5.66
C VAL A 59 3.84 -8.12 6.25
N VAL A 60 4.19 -8.52 7.47
CA VAL A 60 3.63 -9.71 8.12
C VAL A 60 3.10 -9.38 9.53
N PRO A 61 2.00 -10.02 9.95
CA PRO A 61 1.54 -9.94 11.33
C PRO A 61 2.61 -10.48 12.31
N ALA A 62 2.70 -9.86 13.49
CA ALA A 62 3.46 -10.42 14.59
C ALA A 62 2.91 -11.80 15.01
N GLY A 63 3.79 -12.69 15.46
CA GLY A 63 3.44 -14.05 15.87
C GLY A 63 3.52 -15.11 14.77
N ILE A 64 3.90 -14.72 13.55
CA ILE A 64 4.23 -15.65 12.47
C ILE A 64 5.74 -15.78 12.38
N GLU A 65 6.24 -17.00 12.51
CA GLU A 65 7.67 -17.31 12.48
C GLU A 65 8.02 -18.21 11.29
N ASN A 66 9.32 -18.31 10.99
CA ASN A 66 9.87 -19.23 9.98
C ASN A 66 9.30 -19.05 8.56
N LEU A 67 8.94 -17.83 8.20
CA LEU A 67 8.55 -17.50 6.83
C LEU A 67 9.78 -17.55 5.91
N PRO A 68 9.70 -18.22 4.73
CA PRO A 68 10.79 -18.29 3.77
C PRO A 68 10.91 -16.99 2.94
N ILE A 69 10.83 -15.85 3.62
CA ILE A 69 10.88 -14.51 3.04
C ILE A 69 12.12 -13.81 3.60
N PRO A 70 13.07 -13.35 2.76
CA PRO A 70 14.31 -12.75 3.22
C PRO A 70 14.08 -11.41 3.92
N ASN A 71 13.16 -10.58 3.41
CA ASN A 71 12.93 -9.24 3.94
C ASN A 71 11.51 -9.10 4.47
N GLN A 72 11.38 -8.70 5.74
CA GLN A 72 10.09 -8.67 6.42
C GLN A 72 9.93 -7.36 7.21
N ILE A 73 8.73 -6.82 7.21
CA ILE A 73 8.30 -5.80 8.15
C ILE A 73 7.22 -6.40 9.05
N VAL A 74 7.53 -6.61 10.31
CA VAL A 74 6.63 -7.22 11.29
C VAL A 74 5.78 -6.15 11.93
N VAL A 75 4.45 -6.35 11.94
CA VAL A 75 3.49 -5.37 12.47
C VAL A 75 2.46 -6.01 13.39
N SER A 76 2.09 -5.32 14.46
CA SER A 76 1.10 -5.81 15.44
C SER A 76 -0.35 -5.60 14.99
N ARG A 77 -0.61 -4.60 14.13
CA ARG A 77 -1.96 -4.25 13.63
C ARG A 77 -1.99 -4.14 12.10
N PRO A 78 -1.94 -5.27 11.36
CA PRO A 78 -1.89 -5.28 9.89
C PRO A 78 -2.99 -4.41 9.26
N ARG A 79 -4.26 -4.59 9.65
CA ARG A 79 -5.37 -3.80 9.09
C ARG A 79 -5.22 -2.28 9.25
N LEU A 80 -4.63 -1.83 10.36
CA LEU A 80 -4.36 -0.40 10.58
C LEU A 80 -3.18 0.08 9.72
N VAL A 81 -2.16 -0.77 9.58
CA VAL A 81 -1.00 -0.50 8.73
C VAL A 81 -1.40 -0.43 7.25
N LEU A 82 -2.40 -1.21 6.81
CA LEU A 82 -2.91 -1.13 5.44
C LEU A 82 -3.36 0.30 5.09
N ALA A 83 -4.06 0.98 6.00
CA ALA A 83 -4.49 2.38 5.78
C ALA A 83 -3.29 3.32 5.56
N LYS A 84 -2.22 3.15 6.33
CA LYS A 84 -0.97 3.92 6.15
C LYS A 84 -0.28 3.57 4.82
N LEU A 85 -0.26 2.28 4.45
CA LEU A 85 0.33 1.86 3.18
C LEU A 85 -0.46 2.39 1.99
N THR A 86 -1.79 2.43 2.07
CA THR A 86 -2.62 3.01 1.00
C THR A 86 -2.35 4.49 0.81
N GLU A 87 -2.14 5.24 1.90
CA GLU A 87 -1.72 6.64 1.85
C GLU A 87 -0.30 6.79 1.24
N LEU A 88 0.64 5.95 1.66
CA LEU A 88 2.04 6.03 1.22
C LEU A 88 2.23 5.70 -0.27
N PHE A 89 1.40 4.80 -0.81
CA PHE A 89 1.43 4.34 -2.20
C PHE A 89 0.29 4.92 -3.04
N GLU A 90 -0.45 5.87 -2.50
CA GLU A 90 -1.54 6.52 -3.21
C GLU A 90 -1.02 7.18 -4.49
N ARG A 91 -1.78 7.02 -5.58
CA ARG A 91 -1.60 7.79 -6.81
C ARG A 91 -2.86 8.64 -6.98
N PRO A 92 -2.92 9.82 -6.34
CA PRO A 92 -4.12 10.62 -6.36
C PRO A 92 -4.44 11.02 -7.81
N VAL A 93 -5.65 10.68 -8.26
CA VAL A 93 -6.19 11.21 -9.50
C VAL A 93 -6.50 12.67 -9.23
N HIS A 94 -5.55 13.55 -9.58
CA HIS A 94 -5.80 14.99 -9.50
C HIS A 94 -6.79 15.37 -10.59
N VAL A 95 -8.03 15.64 -10.20
CA VAL A 95 -8.97 16.36 -11.05
C VAL A 95 -8.80 17.84 -10.72
N ALA A 96 -8.42 18.63 -11.71
CA ALA A 96 -8.26 20.07 -11.52
C ALA A 96 -9.59 20.69 -11.08
N ALA A 97 -9.53 21.64 -10.14
CA ALA A 97 -10.71 22.43 -9.80
C ALA A 97 -11.26 23.13 -11.05
N GLY A 98 -12.58 23.20 -11.16
CA GLY A 98 -13.26 23.73 -12.33
C GLY A 98 -14.52 22.97 -12.69
N ILE A 99 -15.28 23.54 -13.61
CA ILE A 99 -16.52 22.98 -14.12
C ILE A 99 -16.27 22.57 -15.56
N HIS A 100 -16.44 21.28 -15.87
CA HIS A 100 -16.33 20.80 -17.25
C HIS A 100 -17.39 21.51 -18.11
N PRO A 101 -17.09 21.93 -19.36
CA PRO A 101 -18.02 22.71 -20.19
C PRO A 101 -19.36 22.02 -20.51
N TRP A 102 -19.46 20.71 -20.32
CA TRP A 102 -20.68 19.93 -20.51
C TRP A 102 -21.46 19.65 -19.22
N ALA A 103 -20.94 20.07 -18.06
CA ALA A 103 -21.65 19.94 -16.81
C ALA A 103 -22.90 20.83 -16.82
N ALA A 104 -24.06 20.22 -16.69
CA ALA A 104 -25.32 20.94 -16.46
C ALA A 104 -25.46 21.26 -14.97
N ILE A 105 -25.40 22.55 -14.64
CA ILE A 105 -25.54 23.05 -13.26
C ILE A 105 -26.80 23.90 -13.20
N ASP A 106 -27.66 23.63 -12.22
CA ASP A 106 -28.83 24.46 -11.98
C ASP A 106 -28.40 25.90 -11.62
N PRO A 107 -29.04 26.95 -12.19
CA PRO A 107 -28.65 28.33 -11.92
C PRO A 107 -28.75 28.76 -10.45
N THR A 108 -29.53 28.05 -9.63
CA THR A 108 -29.69 28.33 -8.21
C THR A 108 -28.64 27.64 -7.33
N ALA A 109 -27.82 26.75 -7.92
CA ALA A 109 -26.79 26.02 -7.20
C ALA A 109 -25.63 26.96 -6.80
N SER A 110 -25.14 26.78 -5.57
CA SER A 110 -23.91 27.41 -5.10
C SER A 110 -22.77 26.39 -5.13
N VAL A 111 -21.70 26.70 -5.86
CA VAL A 111 -20.52 25.83 -5.99
C VAL A 111 -19.40 26.36 -5.09
N GLY A 112 -18.89 25.50 -4.20
CA GLY A 112 -17.81 25.87 -3.28
C GLY A 112 -16.46 26.03 -3.98
N GLU A 113 -15.59 26.84 -3.40
CA GLU A 113 -14.21 27.00 -3.88
C GLU A 113 -13.46 25.66 -3.89
N GLY A 114 -12.67 25.42 -4.95
CA GLY A 114 -11.91 24.17 -5.11
C GLY A 114 -12.71 22.97 -5.63
N THR A 115 -13.99 23.14 -5.97
CA THR A 115 -14.81 22.04 -6.51
C THR A 115 -14.39 21.67 -7.93
N SER A 116 -14.43 20.37 -8.25
CA SER A 116 -14.31 19.83 -9.60
C SER A 116 -15.63 19.18 -10.03
N ILE A 117 -16.20 19.59 -11.17
CA ILE A 117 -17.43 19.02 -11.75
C ILE A 117 -17.11 18.43 -13.12
N GLY A 118 -17.32 17.13 -13.29
CA GLY A 118 -17.05 16.39 -14.54
C GLY A 118 -18.12 16.57 -15.63
N PRO A 119 -17.93 15.95 -16.81
CA PRO A 119 -18.92 15.92 -17.90
C PRO A 119 -20.26 15.28 -17.50
#